data_AF-A0A1G1G1B2-F1
#
_entry.id   AF-A0A1G1G1B2-F1
#
_cell.length_a   1.000
_cell.length_b   1.000
_cell.length_c   1.000
_cell.angle_alpha   90.00
_cell.angle_beta   90.00
_cell.angle_gamma   90.00
#
_symmetry.space_group_name_H-M   'P 1'
#
loop_
_entity.id
_entity.type
_entity.pdbx_description
1 polymer ?
#
loop_
_entity_poly.entity_id
_entity_poly.type
_entity_poly.pdbx_seq_one_letter_code
_entity_poly.pdbx_strand_id
1 'polypeptide(L)'
;MLRKRFAVVFILCVGLTFCLLRFLSADVEHGLSPRETVCLKEFPTDPALFKGDLQPYVKKIIEQHGREEWKACLLTNELHRHLGMLSIVGAKMGVRAREILEAPFDELDVISFSGYIQPLSCLNDGIQVSTGASLGRGAITVAPLNQPVAIFMYKGKKVTLKVKPEIMKEIGSVVKEYSQKYTFQSPKYFQEFDKVSIETWLKWDRKKIFEEILG
;
A
#
# COMPACT_ATOMS: atom_id res chain seq x y z
N MET A 1 25.75 26.39 -43.84
CA MET A 1 26.05 26.09 -42.41
C MET A 1 24.86 26.25 -41.46
N LEU A 2 23.84 27.07 -41.78
CA LEU A 2 22.71 27.38 -40.88
C LEU A 2 21.68 26.24 -40.69
N ARG A 3 21.44 25.40 -41.71
CA ARG A 3 20.44 24.31 -41.62
C ARG A 3 20.80 23.16 -40.68
N LYS A 4 22.10 22.91 -40.42
CA LYS A 4 22.54 21.84 -39.51
C LYS A 4 22.39 22.21 -38.03
N ARG A 5 22.42 23.50 -37.69
CA ARG A 5 22.26 23.97 -36.29
C ARG A 5 20.81 23.91 -35.81
N PHE A 6 19.83 24.13 -36.69
CA PHE A 6 18.41 24.01 -36.35
C PHE A 6 17.96 22.57 -36.09
N ALA A 7 18.49 21.60 -36.85
CA ALA A 7 18.17 20.18 -36.64
C ALA A 7 18.67 19.65 -35.29
N VAL A 8 19.84 20.11 -34.83
CA VAL A 8 20.42 19.68 -33.55
C VAL A 8 19.66 20.28 -32.35
N VAL A 9 19.21 21.53 -32.44
CA VAL A 9 18.39 22.16 -31.39
C VAL A 9 16.99 21.53 -31.31
N PHE A 10 16.39 21.14 -32.44
CA PHE A 10 15.08 20.50 -32.46
C PHE A 10 15.12 19.07 -31.87
N ILE A 11 16.19 18.30 -32.12
CA ILE A 11 16.38 16.95 -31.56
C ILE A 11 16.64 17.02 -30.04
N LEU A 12 17.39 18.02 -29.57
CA LEU A 12 17.60 18.25 -28.13
C LEU A 12 16.31 18.65 -27.40
N CYS A 13 15.46 19.51 -28.00
CA CYS A 13 14.18 19.89 -27.41
C CYS A 13 13.15 18.74 -27.41
N VAL A 14 13.10 17.90 -28.45
CA VAL A 14 12.19 16.74 -28.48
C VAL A 14 12.67 15.63 -27.54
N GLY A 15 13.99 15.40 -27.46
CA GLY A 15 14.60 14.42 -26.56
C GLY A 15 14.47 14.78 -25.07
N LEU A 16 14.66 16.05 -24.70
CA LEU A 16 14.45 16.51 -23.32
C LEU A 16 12.96 16.47 -22.92
N THR A 17 12.05 16.83 -23.83
CA THR A 17 10.60 16.74 -23.54
C THR A 17 10.15 15.29 -23.36
N PHE A 18 10.68 14.34 -24.15
CA PHE A 18 10.37 12.91 -23.97
C PHE A 18 10.98 12.31 -22.70
N CYS A 19 12.15 12.80 -22.28
CA CYS A 19 12.79 12.35 -21.04
C CYS A 19 12.11 12.95 -19.79
N LEU A 20 11.71 14.23 -19.84
CA LEU A 20 10.92 14.88 -18.78
C LEU A 20 9.52 14.26 -18.65
N LEU A 21 8.86 13.90 -19.77
CA LEU A 21 7.58 13.19 -19.75
C LEU A 21 7.68 11.79 -19.14
N ARG A 22 8.80 11.07 -19.31
CA ARG A 22 9.01 9.75 -18.69
C ARG A 22 9.25 9.80 -17.18
N PHE A 23 9.79 10.88 -16.65
CA PHE A 23 9.92 11.07 -15.20
C PHE A 23 8.63 11.59 -14.54
N LEU A 24 7.67 12.08 -15.33
CA LEU A 24 6.35 12.54 -14.87
C LEU A 24 5.26 11.45 -14.94
N SER A 25 5.53 10.23 -15.40
CA SER A 25 4.50 9.29 -15.88
C SER A 25 4.49 7.90 -15.23
N ALA A 26 4.53 7.84 -13.90
CA ALA A 26 4.04 6.66 -13.17
C ALA A 26 3.40 7.02 -11.82
N ASP A 27 3.93 8.03 -11.11
CA ASP A 27 3.39 8.39 -9.79
C ASP A 27 2.14 9.31 -9.85
N VAL A 28 1.83 9.91 -11.01
CA VAL A 28 0.61 10.74 -11.21
C VAL A 28 -0.63 9.88 -11.53
N GLU A 29 -0.49 8.56 -11.69
CA GLU A 29 -1.51 7.69 -12.29
C GLU A 29 -2.90 7.73 -11.65
N HIS A 30 -3.05 8.18 -10.39
CA HIS A 30 -4.35 8.25 -9.70
C HIS A 30 -4.60 9.51 -8.86
N GLY A 31 -3.95 10.64 -9.17
CA GLY A 31 -4.19 11.89 -8.42
C GLY A 31 -3.67 11.88 -6.98
N LEU A 32 -2.86 10.88 -6.62
CA LEU A 32 -2.12 10.86 -5.36
C LEU A 32 -0.86 11.71 -5.48
N SER A 33 -0.57 12.50 -4.44
CA SER A 33 0.79 13.05 -4.32
C SER A 33 1.77 11.89 -4.09
N PRO A 34 2.89 11.83 -4.83
CA PRO A 34 3.92 10.84 -4.57
C PRO A 34 4.45 11.02 -3.15
N ARG A 35 4.71 9.92 -2.45
CA ARG A 35 5.45 10.00 -1.19
C ARG A 35 6.92 10.31 -1.48
N GLU A 36 7.47 11.28 -0.75
CA GLU A 36 8.89 11.59 -0.81
C GLU A 36 9.70 10.60 0.05
N THR A 37 10.91 10.29 -0.39
CA THR A 37 11.82 9.41 0.33
C THR A 37 12.65 10.20 1.35
N VAL A 38 12.78 9.68 2.57
CA VAL A 38 13.59 10.33 3.62
C VAL A 38 15.04 9.83 3.59
N CYS A 39 15.25 8.51 3.74
CA CYS A 39 16.59 7.92 3.81
C CYS A 39 17.05 7.28 2.49
N LEU A 40 16.11 6.70 1.75
CA LEU A 40 16.38 6.07 0.47
C LEU A 40 16.51 7.13 -0.63
N LYS A 41 17.29 6.85 -1.66
CA LYS A 41 17.25 7.65 -2.90
C LYS A 41 15.99 7.35 -3.70
N GLU A 42 15.60 6.09 -3.72
CA GLU A 42 14.40 5.58 -4.36
C GLU A 42 13.99 4.25 -3.72
N PHE A 43 12.73 3.86 -3.89
CA PHE A 43 12.27 2.54 -3.47
C PHE A 43 12.71 1.47 -4.47
N PRO A 44 13.22 0.32 -3.99
CA PRO A 44 13.66 -0.75 -4.87
C PRO A 44 12.49 -1.33 -5.66
N THR A 45 12.71 -1.55 -6.96
CA THR A 45 11.75 -2.24 -7.85
C THR A 45 12.40 -3.34 -8.69
N ASP A 46 13.71 -3.55 -8.56
CA ASP A 46 14.40 -4.67 -9.20
C ASP A 46 14.11 -5.97 -8.43
N PRO A 47 13.48 -6.98 -9.05
CA PRO A 47 13.22 -8.27 -8.41
C PRO A 47 14.45 -8.91 -7.73
N ALA A 48 15.66 -8.69 -8.25
CA ALA A 48 16.88 -9.26 -7.69
C ALA A 48 17.19 -8.79 -6.26
N LEU A 49 16.59 -7.68 -5.81
CA LEU A 49 16.77 -7.14 -4.47
C LEU A 49 15.86 -7.78 -3.40
N PHE A 50 14.96 -8.70 -3.80
CA PHE A 50 13.94 -9.26 -2.92
C PHE A 50 14.16 -10.76 -2.65
N LYS A 51 13.54 -11.25 -1.57
CA LYS A 51 13.53 -12.69 -1.24
C LYS A 51 12.90 -13.52 -2.37
N GLY A 52 13.39 -14.75 -2.54
CA GLY A 52 13.02 -15.65 -3.63
C GLY A 52 11.52 -15.78 -3.88
N ASP A 53 10.71 -15.90 -2.83
CA ASP A 53 9.25 -16.02 -2.95
C ASP A 53 8.57 -14.76 -3.51
N LEU A 54 9.14 -13.56 -3.28
CA LEU A 54 8.58 -12.29 -3.73
C LEU A 54 9.05 -11.88 -5.13
N GLN A 55 10.27 -12.29 -5.55
CA GLN A 55 10.85 -11.87 -6.84
C GLN A 55 9.90 -12.04 -8.04
N PRO A 56 9.15 -13.16 -8.20
CA PRO A 56 8.26 -13.38 -9.35
C PRO A 56 7.05 -12.44 -9.38
N TYR A 57 6.78 -11.71 -8.29
CA TYR A 57 5.61 -10.89 -8.09
C TYR A 57 5.91 -9.40 -8.09
N VAL A 58 7.16 -8.96 -7.86
CA VAL A 58 7.53 -7.54 -7.75
C VAL A 58 6.99 -6.70 -8.90
N LYS A 59 7.32 -7.06 -10.15
CA LYS A 59 6.85 -6.32 -11.33
C LYS A 59 5.34 -6.39 -11.49
N LYS A 60 4.75 -7.57 -11.30
CA LYS A 60 3.30 -7.79 -11.42
C LYS A 60 2.50 -6.94 -10.43
N ILE A 61 2.96 -6.86 -9.18
CA ILE A 61 2.31 -6.07 -8.13
C ILE A 61 2.40 -4.59 -8.48
N ILE A 62 3.58 -4.10 -8.89
CA ILE A 62 3.76 -2.69 -9.29
C ILE A 62 2.89 -2.36 -10.49
N GLU A 63 2.86 -3.20 -11.52
CA GLU A 63 2.03 -3.03 -12.72
C GLU A 63 0.53 -3.04 -12.38
N GLN A 64 0.10 -3.93 -11.49
CA GLN A 64 -1.31 -4.09 -11.13
C GLN A 64 -1.83 -2.98 -10.22
N HIS A 65 -1.02 -2.56 -9.25
CA HIS A 65 -1.48 -1.70 -8.15
C HIS A 65 -0.82 -0.32 -8.10
N GLY A 66 0.22 -0.10 -8.89
CA GLY A 66 0.95 1.16 -8.95
C GLY A 66 2.04 1.30 -7.90
N ARG A 67 2.90 2.30 -8.11
CA ARG A 67 4.11 2.52 -7.29
C ARG A 67 3.80 2.94 -5.86
N GLU A 68 2.78 3.75 -5.62
CA GLU A 68 2.46 4.19 -4.26
C GLU A 68 2.01 3.04 -3.36
N GLU A 69 1.17 2.13 -3.87
CA GLU A 69 0.78 0.94 -3.11
C GLU A 69 1.97 0.00 -2.88
N TRP A 70 2.82 -0.19 -3.89
CA TRP A 70 4.07 -0.93 -3.75
C TRP A 70 4.92 -0.42 -2.59
N LYS A 71 5.19 0.89 -2.56
CA LYS A 71 5.97 1.55 -1.51
C LYS A 71 5.32 1.39 -0.13
N ALA A 72 4.00 1.55 -0.04
CA ALA A 72 3.26 1.45 1.22
C ALA A 72 3.34 0.03 1.78
N CYS A 73 2.94 -0.98 1.01
CA CYS A 73 2.97 -2.37 1.44
C CYS A 73 4.40 -2.87 1.72
N LEU A 74 5.40 -2.47 0.93
CA LEU A 74 6.80 -2.81 1.20
C LEU A 74 7.23 -2.33 2.59
N LEU A 75 7.04 -1.03 2.90
CA LEU A 75 7.37 -0.50 4.23
C LEU A 75 6.53 -1.13 5.34
N THR A 76 5.25 -1.41 5.09
CA THR A 76 4.39 -2.07 6.07
C THR A 76 4.95 -3.42 6.45
N ASN A 77 5.34 -4.25 5.49
CA ASN A 77 5.87 -5.57 5.77
C ASN A 77 7.24 -5.52 6.47
N GLU A 78 8.10 -4.54 6.14
CA GLU A 78 9.37 -4.34 6.85
C GLU A 78 9.16 -3.89 8.31
N LEU A 79 8.21 -2.97 8.54
CA LEU A 79 7.82 -2.53 9.88
C LEU A 79 7.16 -3.68 10.68
N HIS A 80 6.25 -4.41 10.04
CA HIS A 80 5.45 -5.48 10.63
C HIS A 80 6.22 -6.78 10.82
N ARG A 81 7.41 -6.90 10.20
CA ARG A 81 8.37 -8.00 10.32
C ARG A 81 7.94 -9.34 9.68
N HIS A 82 6.83 -9.38 8.95
CA HIS A 82 6.41 -10.49 8.09
C HIS A 82 5.35 -10.01 7.06
N LEU A 83 5.00 -10.85 6.08
CA LEU A 83 3.93 -10.56 5.13
C LEU A 83 2.57 -10.87 5.77
N GLY A 84 1.97 -9.88 6.43
CA GLY A 84 0.67 -10.04 7.09
C GLY A 84 -0.49 -9.62 6.19
N MET A 85 -1.42 -10.52 5.83
CA MET A 85 -2.59 -10.19 5.01
C MET A 85 -3.36 -8.95 5.52
N LEU A 86 -3.62 -8.85 6.82
CA LEU A 86 -4.33 -7.69 7.39
C LEU A 86 -3.49 -6.42 7.42
N SER A 87 -2.16 -6.52 7.57
CA SER A 87 -1.28 -5.36 7.43
C SER A 87 -1.26 -4.84 5.98
N ILE A 88 -1.25 -5.73 4.99
CA ILE A 88 -1.36 -5.40 3.56
C ILE A 88 -2.71 -4.76 3.25
N VAL A 89 -3.82 -5.32 3.79
CA VAL A 89 -5.16 -4.73 3.66
C VAL A 89 -5.19 -3.33 4.29
N GLY A 90 -4.54 -3.12 5.43
CA GLY A 90 -4.42 -1.81 6.07
C GLY A 90 -3.67 -0.80 5.20
N ALA A 91 -2.58 -1.22 4.55
CA ALA A 91 -1.81 -0.38 3.65
C ALA A 91 -2.64 0.01 2.41
N LYS A 92 -3.34 -0.97 1.81
CA LYS A 92 -4.29 -0.73 0.71
C LYS A 92 -5.42 0.21 1.14
N MET A 93 -5.91 0.09 2.38
CA MET A 93 -6.98 0.93 2.93
C MET A 93 -6.54 2.39 3.01
N GLY A 94 -5.35 2.68 3.55
CA GLY A 94 -4.86 4.05 3.65
C GLY A 94 -4.51 4.67 2.29
N VAL A 95 -3.95 3.89 1.35
CA VAL A 95 -3.77 4.35 -0.04
C VAL A 95 -5.13 4.71 -0.65
N ARG A 96 -6.14 3.84 -0.52
CA ARG A 96 -7.48 4.08 -1.06
C ARG A 96 -8.14 5.30 -0.44
N ALA A 97 -7.97 5.52 0.87
CA ALA A 97 -8.49 6.71 1.54
C ALA A 97 -7.87 8.00 1.00
N ARG A 98 -6.55 8.02 0.78
CA ARG A 98 -5.85 9.16 0.17
C ARG A 98 -6.34 9.43 -1.26
N GLU A 99 -6.63 8.39 -2.04
CA GLU A 99 -7.19 8.54 -3.40
C GLU A 99 -8.56 9.21 -3.35
N ILE A 100 -9.46 8.74 -2.48
CA ILE A 100 -10.83 9.24 -2.39
C ILE A 100 -10.86 10.69 -1.89
N LEU A 101 -10.02 11.02 -0.91
CA LEU A 101 -9.99 12.33 -0.29
C LEU A 101 -9.07 13.33 -1.01
N GLU A 102 -8.32 12.87 -2.03
CA GLU A 102 -7.25 13.64 -2.68
C GLU A 102 -6.27 14.23 -1.65
N ALA A 103 -5.98 13.44 -0.61
CA ALA A 103 -5.19 13.88 0.53
C ALA A 103 -3.69 13.66 0.29
N PRO A 104 -2.85 14.66 0.58
CA PRO A 104 -1.41 14.48 0.63
C PRO A 104 -1.01 13.37 1.62
N PHE A 105 0.15 12.78 1.41
CA PHE A 105 0.77 11.93 2.43
C PHE A 105 0.93 12.74 3.73
N ASP A 106 0.78 12.10 4.88
CA ASP A 106 0.91 12.72 6.20
C ASP A 106 -0.18 13.74 6.60
N GLU A 107 -1.22 13.99 5.80
CA GLU A 107 -2.26 14.99 6.12
C GLU A 107 -3.63 14.42 6.54
N LEU A 108 -3.77 13.10 6.60
CA LEU A 108 -5.01 12.46 7.06
C LEU A 108 -5.09 12.41 8.60
N ASP A 109 -6.26 12.74 9.13
CA ASP A 109 -6.67 12.30 10.47
C ASP A 109 -7.44 10.98 10.38
N VAL A 110 -7.13 10.05 11.27
CA VAL A 110 -7.64 8.67 11.18
C VAL A 110 -8.24 8.19 12.50
N ILE A 111 -9.40 7.53 12.42
CA ILE A 111 -9.96 6.73 13.52
C ILE A 111 -10.05 5.29 13.04
N SER A 112 -9.25 4.41 13.61
CA SER A 112 -9.29 2.98 13.33
C SER A 112 -10.10 2.24 14.38
N PHE A 113 -10.99 1.35 13.96
CA PHE A 113 -11.82 0.53 14.84
C PHE A 113 -11.26 -0.88 15.06
N SER A 114 -10.07 -1.18 14.52
CA SER A 114 -9.46 -2.51 14.55
C SER A 114 -9.07 -2.97 15.96
N GLY A 115 -8.99 -2.05 16.92
CA GLY A 115 -8.53 -2.32 18.29
C GLY A 115 -7.05 -2.73 18.36
N TYR A 116 -6.71 -3.42 19.45
CA TYR A 116 -5.32 -3.77 19.80
C TYR A 116 -5.05 -5.29 19.78
N ILE A 117 -6.05 -6.10 19.39
CA ILE A 117 -5.98 -7.56 19.45
C ILE A 117 -5.68 -8.12 18.06
N GLN A 118 -4.67 -9.00 17.99
CA GLN A 118 -4.33 -9.70 16.77
C GLN A 118 -5.38 -10.76 16.40
N PRO A 119 -5.58 -11.02 15.09
CA PRO A 119 -4.81 -10.49 13.97
C PRO A 119 -5.33 -9.14 13.44
N LEU A 120 -6.43 -8.62 13.98
CA LEU A 120 -7.09 -7.45 13.41
C LEU A 120 -6.32 -6.14 13.63
N SER A 121 -5.65 -6.00 14.77
CA SER A 121 -4.82 -4.84 15.06
C SER A 121 -3.67 -4.61 14.07
N CYS A 122 -3.24 -5.64 13.33
CA CYS A 122 -2.23 -5.52 12.26
C CYS A 122 -2.68 -4.56 11.15
N LEU A 123 -3.99 -4.33 10.99
CA LEU A 123 -4.54 -3.32 10.07
C LEU A 123 -3.95 -1.92 10.36
N ASN A 124 -3.71 -1.61 11.64
CA ASN A 124 -3.18 -0.30 12.05
C ASN A 124 -1.79 -0.03 11.50
N ASP A 125 -0.92 -1.04 11.40
CA ASP A 125 0.43 -0.86 10.87
C ASP A 125 0.41 -0.45 9.40
N GLY A 126 -0.46 -1.11 8.62
CA GLY A 126 -0.70 -0.74 7.24
C GLY A 126 -1.26 0.67 7.09
N ILE A 127 -2.28 1.00 7.87
CA ILE A 127 -2.92 2.33 7.86
C ILE A 127 -1.89 3.42 8.18
N GLN A 128 -1.11 3.26 9.26
CA GLN A 128 -0.09 4.23 9.66
C GLN A 128 0.96 4.45 8.56
N VAL A 129 1.46 3.38 7.95
CA VAL A 129 2.52 3.48 6.93
C VAL A 129 2.03 4.09 5.62
N SER A 130 0.80 3.78 5.21
CA SER A 130 0.23 4.22 3.93
C SER A 130 -0.35 5.64 3.97
N THR A 131 -0.79 6.10 5.14
CA THR A 131 -1.31 7.45 5.35
C THR A 131 -0.29 8.40 5.95
N GLY A 132 0.67 7.88 6.71
CA GLY A 132 1.56 8.71 7.53
C GLY A 132 0.96 9.16 8.87
N ALA A 133 -0.33 8.90 9.07
CA ALA A 133 -1.05 9.19 10.30
C ALA A 133 -0.60 8.22 11.41
N SER A 134 0.45 8.57 12.13
CA SER A 134 1.06 7.71 13.15
C SER A 134 0.60 8.05 14.55
N LEU A 135 0.66 7.06 15.45
CA LEU A 135 0.34 7.23 16.87
C LEU A 135 1.21 8.33 17.51
N GLY A 136 2.51 8.37 17.19
CA GLY A 136 3.44 9.35 17.73
C GLY A 136 3.15 10.80 17.32
N ARG A 137 2.46 10.99 16.18
CA ARG A 137 1.99 12.31 15.72
C ARG A 137 0.60 12.67 16.24
N GLY A 138 -0.10 11.73 16.90
CA GLY A 138 -1.49 11.91 17.30
C GLY A 138 -2.49 11.96 16.14
N ALA A 139 -2.06 11.62 14.92
CA ALA A 139 -2.90 11.69 13.71
C ALA A 139 -3.78 10.45 13.50
N ILE A 140 -3.55 9.39 14.27
CA ILE A 140 -4.43 8.21 14.33
C ILE A 140 -4.89 7.95 15.76
N THR A 141 -6.18 7.71 15.91
CA THR A 141 -6.80 7.19 17.14
C THR A 141 -7.27 5.77 16.91
N VAL A 142 -6.93 4.84 17.82
CA VAL A 142 -7.40 3.44 17.74
C VAL A 142 -8.50 3.21 18.78
N ALA A 143 -9.71 2.98 18.29
CA ALA A 143 -10.88 2.62 19.09
C ALA A 143 -10.93 1.10 19.32
N PRO A 144 -11.20 0.64 20.55
CA PRO A 144 -11.16 -0.78 20.91
C PRO A 144 -12.44 -1.54 20.52
N LEU A 145 -12.91 -1.42 19.27
CA LEU A 145 -14.14 -2.07 18.81
C LEU A 145 -13.92 -3.40 18.08
N ASN A 146 -12.67 -3.73 17.72
CA ASN A 146 -12.28 -4.95 17.01
C ASN A 146 -13.07 -5.15 15.70
N GLN A 147 -13.17 -4.09 14.90
CA GLN A 147 -13.84 -4.07 13.60
C GLN A 147 -12.87 -3.70 12.47
N PRO A 148 -12.96 -4.32 11.28
CA PRO A 148 -12.09 -4.02 10.14
C PRO A 148 -12.55 -2.74 9.42
N VAL A 149 -12.64 -1.63 10.16
CA VAL A 149 -13.19 -0.35 9.72
C VAL A 149 -12.24 0.76 10.13
N ALA A 150 -12.09 1.77 9.28
CA ALA A 150 -11.46 3.03 9.65
C ALA A 150 -12.18 4.22 8.99
N ILE A 151 -12.18 5.34 9.70
CA ILE A 151 -12.62 6.65 9.20
C ILE A 151 -11.37 7.47 8.91
N PHE A 152 -11.35 8.10 7.75
CA PHE A 152 -10.30 9.00 7.30
C PHE A 152 -10.92 10.38 7.06
N MET A 153 -10.23 11.42 7.47
CA MET A 153 -10.70 12.80 7.41
C MET A 153 -9.62 13.71 6.84
N TYR A 154 -10.04 14.64 5.99
CA TYR A 154 -9.17 15.67 5.42
C TYR A 154 -9.98 16.86 4.95
N LYS A 155 -9.60 18.08 5.37
CA LYS A 155 -10.23 19.35 4.96
C LYS A 155 -11.77 19.33 4.99
N GLY A 156 -12.35 18.77 6.06
CA GLY A 156 -13.80 18.69 6.26
C GLY A 156 -14.52 17.60 5.48
N LYS A 157 -13.83 16.85 4.61
CA LYS A 157 -14.34 15.64 3.96
C LYS A 157 -14.03 14.41 4.80
N LYS A 158 -14.85 13.37 4.71
CA LYS A 158 -14.56 12.08 5.34
C LYS A 158 -14.93 10.91 4.43
N VAL A 159 -14.19 9.81 4.60
CA VAL A 159 -14.56 8.50 4.06
C VAL A 159 -14.41 7.44 5.15
N THR A 160 -15.42 6.60 5.28
CA THR A 160 -15.32 5.36 6.06
C THR A 160 -15.05 4.22 5.12
N LEU A 161 -13.97 3.48 5.36
CA LEU A 161 -13.65 2.25 4.64
C LEU A 161 -13.83 1.05 5.56
N LYS A 162 -14.62 0.09 5.10
CA LYS A 162 -14.86 -1.18 5.80
C LYS A 162 -14.41 -2.33 4.92
N VAL A 163 -13.58 -3.23 5.45
CA VAL A 163 -13.20 -4.44 4.72
C VAL A 163 -14.44 -5.29 4.48
N LYS A 164 -14.65 -5.69 3.23
CA LYS A 164 -15.82 -6.48 2.86
C LYS A 164 -15.87 -7.84 3.59
N PRO A 165 -17.05 -8.33 3.99
CA PRO A 165 -17.18 -9.59 4.73
C PRO A 165 -16.56 -10.80 4.03
N GLU A 166 -16.64 -10.88 2.70
CA GLU A 166 -16.05 -11.97 1.92
C GLU A 166 -14.52 -12.00 2.00
N ILE A 167 -13.87 -10.84 2.10
CA ILE A 167 -12.42 -10.73 2.27
C ILE A 167 -12.02 -11.20 3.67
N MET A 168 -12.77 -10.78 4.70
CA MET A 168 -12.54 -11.25 6.08
C MET A 168 -12.77 -12.76 6.22
N LYS A 169 -13.76 -13.31 5.54
CA LYS A 169 -14.02 -14.75 5.49
C LYS A 169 -12.87 -15.51 4.81
N GLU A 170 -12.33 -14.97 3.72
CA GLU A 170 -11.18 -15.54 3.01
C GLU A 170 -9.95 -15.58 3.92
N ILE A 171 -9.59 -14.45 4.55
CA ILE A 171 -8.47 -14.36 5.51
C ILE A 171 -8.65 -15.37 6.65
N GLY A 172 -9.83 -15.43 7.26
CA GLY A 172 -10.11 -16.37 8.34
C GLY A 172 -9.97 -17.84 7.93
N SER A 173 -10.35 -18.16 6.69
CA SER A 173 -10.23 -19.51 6.14
C SER A 173 -8.76 -19.90 5.95
N VAL A 174 -7.94 -19.00 5.38
CA VAL A 174 -6.49 -19.21 5.21
C VAL A 174 -5.80 -19.35 6.55
N VAL A 175 -6.08 -18.45 7.51
CA VAL A 175 -5.49 -18.53 8.86
C VAL A 175 -5.84 -19.85 9.53
N LYS A 176 -7.10 -20.29 9.45
CA LYS A 176 -7.54 -21.56 10.02
C LYS A 176 -6.81 -22.75 9.38
N GLU A 177 -6.77 -22.82 8.05
CA GLU A 177 -6.11 -23.91 7.32
C GLU A 177 -4.63 -24.02 7.70
N TYR A 178 -3.90 -22.91 7.67
CA TYR A 178 -2.46 -22.90 7.95
C TYR A 178 -2.15 -23.20 9.41
N SER A 179 -3.01 -22.77 10.34
CA SER A 179 -2.86 -23.08 11.78
C SER A 179 -3.15 -24.54 12.10
N GLN A 180 -3.90 -25.25 11.25
CA GLN A 180 -4.14 -26.69 11.37
C GLN A 180 -3.01 -27.50 10.74
N LYS A 181 -2.47 -27.02 9.60
CA LYS A 181 -1.42 -27.70 8.85
C LYS A 181 -0.03 -27.55 9.47
N TYR A 182 0.23 -26.42 10.11
CA TYR A 182 1.50 -26.08 10.73
C TYR A 182 1.28 -25.65 12.17
N THR A 183 2.27 -25.84 13.04
CA THR A 183 2.25 -25.25 14.38
C THR A 183 2.10 -23.74 14.24
N PHE A 184 1.03 -23.19 14.82
CA PHE A 184 0.70 -21.77 14.74
C PHE A 184 1.89 -20.91 15.14
N GLN A 185 2.22 -19.92 14.31
CA GLN A 185 3.36 -19.00 14.47
C GLN A 185 4.76 -19.65 14.49
N SER A 186 4.91 -20.90 14.06
CA SER A 186 6.23 -21.48 13.81
C SER A 186 6.93 -20.84 12.61
N PRO A 187 8.26 -20.95 12.48
CA PRO A 187 8.98 -20.48 11.28
C PRO A 187 8.40 -21.06 9.97
N LYS A 188 7.99 -22.33 9.99
CA LYS A 188 7.37 -22.99 8.83
C LYS A 188 5.99 -22.44 8.53
N TYR A 189 5.19 -22.11 9.55
CA TYR A 189 3.92 -21.43 9.38
C TYR A 189 4.12 -20.11 8.64
N PHE A 190 5.05 -19.25 9.08
CA PHE A 190 5.29 -17.95 8.45
C PHE A 190 5.86 -18.07 7.04
N GLN A 191 6.80 -18.99 6.80
CA GLN A 191 7.34 -19.22 5.46
C GLN A 191 6.25 -19.55 4.43
N GLU A 192 5.27 -20.37 4.82
CA GLU A 192 4.19 -20.78 3.94
C GLU A 192 3.09 -19.71 3.87
N PHE A 193 2.82 -19.04 4.99
CA PHE A 193 1.84 -17.96 5.08
C PHE A 193 2.27 -16.71 4.28
N ASP A 194 3.57 -16.44 4.20
CA ASP A 194 4.12 -15.34 3.41
C ASP A 194 3.81 -15.53 1.92
N LYS A 195 3.87 -16.77 1.40
CA LYS A 195 3.58 -17.08 -0.01
C LYS A 195 2.13 -16.75 -0.38
N VAL A 196 1.16 -17.21 0.42
CA VAL A 196 -0.26 -16.88 0.20
C VAL A 196 -0.53 -15.39 0.42
N SER A 197 0.21 -14.73 1.32
CA SER A 197 0.11 -13.29 1.54
C SER A 197 0.60 -12.48 0.33
N ILE A 198 1.63 -12.94 -0.39
CA ILE A 198 2.09 -12.32 -1.65
C ILE A 198 1.03 -12.47 -2.75
N GLU A 199 0.43 -13.65 -2.86
CA GLU A 199 -0.63 -13.89 -3.84
C GLU A 199 -1.86 -13.02 -3.57
N THR A 200 -2.27 -12.89 -2.31
CA THR A 200 -3.39 -12.01 -1.93
C THR A 200 -3.07 -10.53 -2.14
N TRP A 201 -1.83 -10.10 -1.91
CA TRP A 201 -1.38 -8.75 -2.27
C TRP A 201 -1.59 -8.47 -3.77
N LEU A 202 -1.15 -9.39 -4.63
CA LEU A 202 -1.35 -9.27 -6.07
C LEU A 202 -2.85 -9.33 -6.45
N LYS A 203 -3.61 -10.27 -5.88
CA LYS A 203 -5.00 -10.55 -6.25
C LYS A 203 -5.97 -9.43 -5.86
N TRP A 204 -5.82 -8.87 -4.65
CA TRP A 204 -6.81 -7.95 -4.09
C TRP A 204 -6.61 -6.52 -4.55
N ASP A 205 -7.55 -6.04 -5.37
CA ASP A 205 -7.63 -4.64 -5.82
C ASP A 205 -8.23 -3.76 -4.71
N ARG A 206 -7.49 -2.73 -4.28
CA ARG A 206 -7.90 -1.79 -3.23
C ARG A 206 -9.23 -1.08 -3.55
N LYS A 207 -9.61 -0.94 -4.81
CA LYS A 207 -10.89 -0.33 -5.23
C LYS A 207 -12.08 -1.28 -5.09
N LYS A 208 -11.83 -2.56 -4.75
CA LYS A 208 -12.87 -3.62 -4.74
C LYS A 208 -13.05 -4.29 -3.38
N ILE A 209 -12.06 -4.24 -2.50
CA ILE A 209 -12.08 -4.96 -1.20
C ILE A 209 -12.73 -4.19 -0.05
N PHE A 210 -13.13 -2.93 -0.27
CA PHE A 210 -13.77 -2.10 0.75
C PHE A 210 -15.22 -1.75 0.37
N GLU A 211 -16.08 -1.68 1.37
CA GLU A 211 -17.28 -0.84 1.34
C GLU A 211 -16.83 0.61 1.60
N GLU A 212 -17.19 1.53 0.70
CA GLU A 212 -16.78 2.94 0.76
C GLU A 212 -18.01 3.80 1.10
N ILE A 213 -17.97 4.49 2.24
CA ILE A 213 -19.07 5.34 2.71
C ILE A 213 -18.55 6.78 2.77
N LEU A 214 -19.01 7.61 1.85
CA LEU A 214 -18.66 9.03 1.76
C LEU A 214 -19.55 9.84 2.70
N GLY A 215 -19.02 10.91 3.28
CA GLY A 215 -19.83 11.86 4.05
C GLY A 215 -19.13 13.17 4.34
#